data_AF-A0A2G8XN56-F1
#
_entry.id   AF-A0A2G8XN56-F1
#
_cell.length_a   1.000
_cell.length_b   1.000
_cell.length_c   1.000
_cell.angle_alpha   90.00
_cell.angle_beta   90.00
_cell.angle_gamma   90.00
#
_symmetry.space_group_name_H-M   'P 1'
#
loop_
_entity.id
_entity.type
_entity.pdbx_description
1 polymer ?
#
loop_
_entity_poly.entity_id
_entity_poly.type
_entity_poly.pdbx_seq_one_letter_code
_entity_poly.pdbx_strand_id
1 'polypeptide(L)'
;AVQACVAHFHRFAERADLLPVAWHQALLVFVQRYKFCLSEDERSMLKEVLRVHFHEKIGPEIRRELLAKQAALVLQQQQALLEQQQEASPDVEMA
;
A
#
# COMPACT_ATOMS: atom_id res chain seq x y z
N ALA A 1 11.96 -9.71 -7.96
CA ALA A 1 11.46 -10.64 -6.93
C ALA A 1 10.08 -10.24 -6.41
N VAL A 2 9.91 -9.04 -5.82
CA VAL A 2 8.62 -8.56 -5.25
C VAL A 2 7.47 -8.57 -6.26
N GLN A 3 7.67 -8.00 -7.45
CA GLN A 3 6.70 -8.02 -8.56
C GLN A 3 6.21 -9.43 -8.91
N ALA A 4 7.10 -10.42 -8.93
CA ALA A 4 6.74 -11.80 -9.23
C ALA A 4 5.85 -12.41 -8.12
N CYS A 5 6.08 -12.05 -6.86
CA CYS A 5 5.20 -12.45 -5.75
C CYS A 5 3.83 -11.77 -5.85
N VAL A 6 3.77 -10.48 -6.22
CA VAL A 6 2.49 -9.78 -6.48
C VAL A 6 1.72 -10.50 -7.58
N ALA A 7 2.36 -10.77 -8.71
CA ALA A 7 1.75 -11.49 -9.82
C ALA A 7 1.33 -12.92 -9.45
N HIS A 8 2.06 -13.60 -8.55
CA HIS A 8 1.65 -14.91 -8.04
C HIS A 8 0.36 -14.84 -7.23
N PHE A 9 0.28 -13.92 -6.26
CA PHE A 9 -0.92 -13.75 -5.44
C PHE A 9 -2.12 -13.25 -6.25
N HIS A 10 -1.90 -12.36 -7.22
CA HIS A 10 -2.96 -11.77 -8.04
C HIS A 10 -3.74 -12.79 -8.89
N ARG A 11 -3.10 -13.87 -9.34
CA ARG A 11 -3.78 -14.97 -10.08
C ARG A 11 -4.93 -15.61 -9.30
N PHE A 12 -4.96 -15.47 -7.97
CA PHE A 12 -6.06 -15.97 -7.15
C PHE A 12 -7.28 -15.04 -7.17
N ALA A 13 -7.18 -13.80 -7.66
CA ALA A 13 -8.33 -12.90 -7.82
C ALA A 13 -9.35 -13.43 -8.86
N GLU A 14 -8.91 -14.25 -9.81
CA GLU A 14 -9.79 -14.85 -10.83
C GLU A 14 -10.34 -16.23 -10.41
N ARG A 15 -9.94 -16.73 -9.24
CA ARG A 15 -10.33 -18.05 -8.74
C ARG A 15 -11.21 -17.90 -7.51
N ALA A 16 -12.30 -18.64 -7.45
CA ALA A 16 -13.23 -18.63 -6.31
C ALA A 16 -13.03 -19.84 -5.38
N ASP A 17 -11.83 -20.42 -5.33
CA ASP A 17 -11.54 -21.55 -4.46
C ASP A 17 -11.32 -21.15 -3.01
N LEU A 18 -11.68 -22.03 -2.06
CA LEU A 18 -11.38 -21.80 -0.65
C LEU A 18 -9.87 -21.94 -0.42
N LEU A 19 -9.26 -20.88 0.10
CA LEU A 19 -7.83 -20.86 0.41
C LEU A 19 -7.57 -21.20 1.88
N PRO A 20 -6.51 -21.97 2.17
CA PRO A 20 -6.17 -22.32 3.54
C PRO A 20 -5.64 -21.10 4.31
N VAL A 21 -5.81 -21.11 5.64
CA VAL A 21 -5.30 -20.05 6.53
C VAL A 21 -3.81 -19.72 6.30
N ALA A 22 -3.00 -20.75 6.04
CA ALA A 22 -1.57 -20.60 5.76
C ALA A 22 -1.28 -19.70 4.53
N TRP A 23 -2.16 -19.72 3.52
CA TRP A 23 -2.03 -18.86 2.35
C TRP A 23 -2.25 -17.39 2.72
N HIS A 24 -3.29 -17.11 3.53
CA HIS A 24 -3.55 -15.74 4.01
C HIS A 24 -2.42 -15.23 4.92
N GLN A 25 -1.86 -16.11 5.75
CA GLN A 25 -0.68 -15.79 6.58
C GLN A 25 0.55 -15.46 5.72
N ALA A 26 0.78 -16.22 4.64
CA ALA A 26 1.86 -15.94 3.71
C ALA A 26 1.69 -14.57 3.02
N LEU A 27 0.47 -14.24 2.58
CA LEU A 27 0.16 -12.93 2.03
C LEU A 27 0.38 -11.81 3.06
N LEU A 28 -0.05 -12.00 4.31
CA LEU A 28 0.17 -11.01 5.36
C LEU A 28 1.65 -10.74 5.61
N VAL A 29 2.47 -11.79 5.77
CA VAL A 29 3.92 -11.65 5.99
C VAL A 29 4.58 -10.93 4.82
N PHE A 30 4.18 -11.26 3.58
CA PHE A 30 4.67 -10.59 2.38
C PHE A 30 4.37 -9.09 2.42
N VAL A 31 3.12 -8.70 2.68
CA VAL A 31 2.74 -7.28 2.72
C VAL A 31 3.42 -6.56 3.87
N GLN A 32 3.49 -7.14 5.07
CA GLN A 32 4.18 -6.54 6.21
C GLN A 32 5.65 -6.20 5.89
N ARG A 33 6.34 -7.09 5.17
CA ARG A 33 7.77 -6.93 4.88
C ARG A 33 8.05 -6.00 3.69
N TYR A 34 7.17 -6.00 2.68
CA TYR A 34 7.43 -5.38 1.39
C TYR A 34 6.45 -4.26 1.01
N LYS A 35 5.50 -3.86 1.87
CA LYS A 35 4.53 -2.78 1.60
C LYS A 35 5.15 -1.52 0.99
N PHE A 36 6.29 -1.05 1.50
CA PHE A 36 6.94 0.17 1.01
C PHE A 36 7.70 -0.01 -0.33
N CYS A 37 7.80 -1.24 -0.83
CA CYS A 37 8.35 -1.56 -2.15
C CYS A 37 7.25 -1.73 -3.21
N LEU A 38 5.97 -1.65 -2.83
CA LEU A 38 4.85 -1.82 -3.75
C LEU A 38 4.42 -0.49 -4.37
N SER A 39 4.22 -0.48 -5.68
CA SER A 39 3.53 0.60 -6.39
C SER A 39 2.03 0.64 -6.04
N GLU A 40 1.34 1.73 -6.39
CA GLU A 40 -0.12 1.81 -6.15
C GLU A 40 -0.91 0.79 -6.99
N ASP A 41 -0.43 0.47 -8.19
CA ASP A 41 -1.03 -0.55 -9.06
C ASP A 41 -0.87 -1.95 -8.44
N GLU A 42 0.32 -2.28 -7.94
CA GLU A 42 0.57 -3.55 -7.26
C GLU A 42 -0.26 -3.68 -5.98
N ARG A 43 -0.42 -2.58 -5.22
CA ARG A 43 -1.34 -2.55 -4.07
C ARG A 43 -2.78 -2.78 -4.49
N SER A 44 -3.20 -2.22 -5.63
CA SER A 44 -4.55 -2.40 -6.16
C SER A 44 -4.81 -3.85 -6.56
N MET A 45 -3.84 -4.50 -7.24
CA MET A 45 -3.89 -5.94 -7.53
C MET A 45 -4.09 -6.77 -6.26
N LEU A 46 -3.32 -6.51 -5.19
CA LEU A 46 -3.48 -7.26 -3.93
C LEU A 46 -4.81 -6.95 -3.22
N LYS A 47 -5.35 -5.73 -3.35
CA LYS A 47 -6.68 -5.38 -2.83
C LYS A 47 -7.78 -6.17 -3.56
N GLU A 48 -7.67 -6.41 -4.87
CA GLU A 48 -8.60 -7.26 -5.63
C GLU A 48 -8.63 -8.68 -5.08
N VAL A 49 -7.46 -9.25 -4.77
CA VAL A 49 -7.37 -10.59 -4.16
C VAL A 49 -8.12 -10.64 -2.83
N LEU A 50 -8.01 -9.60 -1.99
CA LEU A 50 -8.75 -9.49 -0.73
C LEU A 50 -10.26 -9.27 -0.89
N ARG A 51 -10.76 -8.92 -2.09
CA ARG A 51 -12.20 -8.84 -2.35
C ARG A 51 -12.79 -10.24 -2.53
N VAL A 52 -12.01 -11.16 -3.11
CA VAL A 52 -12.44 -12.54 -3.37
C VAL A 52 -12.12 -13.45 -2.18
N HIS A 53 -10.91 -13.32 -1.63
CA HIS A 53 -10.38 -14.17 -0.58
C HIS A 53 -10.21 -13.41 0.74
N PHE A 54 -11.34 -13.16 1.41
CA PHE A 54 -11.33 -12.45 2.70
C PHE A 54 -11.38 -13.41 3.88
N HIS A 55 -10.41 -13.29 4.79
CA HIS A 55 -10.38 -14.02 6.05
C HIS A 55 -10.67 -13.07 7.22
N GLU A 56 -11.69 -13.36 8.02
CA GLU A 56 -12.23 -12.47 9.08
C GLU A 56 -11.17 -11.84 9.99
N LYS A 57 -10.18 -12.60 10.45
CA LYS A 57 -9.14 -12.10 11.38
C LYS A 57 -7.88 -11.55 10.71
N ILE A 58 -7.59 -11.96 9.47
CA ILE A 58 -6.30 -11.69 8.81
C ILE A 58 -6.47 -10.63 7.73
N GLY A 59 -7.58 -10.66 7.01
CA GLY A 59 -7.94 -9.69 5.99
C GLY A 59 -7.89 -8.23 6.47
N PRO A 60 -8.39 -7.87 7.67
CA PRO A 60 -8.25 -6.52 8.20
C PRO A 60 -6.79 -6.09 8.36
N GLU A 61 -5.92 -6.98 8.83
CA GLU A 61 -4.49 -6.70 8.97
C GLU A 61 -3.83 -6.47 7.60
N ILE A 62 -4.11 -7.33 6.61
CA ILE A 62 -3.57 -7.15 5.26
C ILE A 62 -4.05 -5.81 4.66
N ARG A 63 -5.34 -5.47 4.81
CA ARG A 63 -5.86 -4.16 4.35
C ARG A 63 -5.14 -3.00 5.03
N ARG A 64 -4.92 -3.07 6.35
CA ARG A 64 -4.19 -2.04 7.10
C ARG A 64 -2.77 -1.86 6.55
N GLU A 65 -2.05 -2.95 6.33
CA GLU A 65 -0.69 -2.90 5.79
C GLU A 65 -0.64 -2.35 4.35
N LEU A 66 -1.61 -2.69 3.51
CA LEU A 66 -1.72 -2.16 2.14
C LEU A 66 -2.11 -0.68 2.08
N LEU A 67 -2.75 -0.14 3.11
CA LEU A 67 -3.07 1.29 3.22
C LEU A 67 -1.95 2.09 3.90
N ALA A 68 -1.02 1.41 4.57
CA ALA A 68 0.08 2.08 5.26
C ALA A 68 0.96 2.84 4.27
N LYS A 69 1.15 4.12 4.55
CA LYS A 69 2.06 5.03 3.86
C LYS A 69 3.37 5.15 4.64
N GLN A 70 4.46 5.46 3.95
CA GLN A 70 5.75 5.66 4.59
C GLN A 70 5.75 7.03 5.29
N ALA A 71 5.66 7.04 6.62
CA ALA A 71 5.51 8.27 7.41
C ALA A 71 6.61 9.30 7.11
N ALA A 72 7.88 8.86 7.02
CA ALA A 72 9.00 9.74 6.70
C ALA A 72 8.83 10.45 5.36
N LEU A 73 8.37 9.73 4.32
CA LEU A 73 8.15 10.30 2.99
C LEU A 73 6.98 11.29 2.98
N VAL A 74 5.90 10.98 3.72
CA VAL A 74 4.74 11.87 3.83
C VAL A 74 5.12 13.18 4.51
N LEU A 75 5.91 13.12 5.59
CA LEU A 75 6.38 14.31 6.29
C LEU A 75 7.28 15.17 5.40
N GLN A 76 8.22 14.54 4.69
CA GLN A 76 9.09 15.25 3.76
C GLN A 76 8.30 15.93 2.63
N GLN A 77 7.30 15.24 2.06
CA GLN A 77 6.43 15.83 1.05
C GLN A 77 5.63 17.01 1.58
N GLN A 78 5.15 16.93 2.82
CA GLN A 78 4.42 18.01 3.47
C GLN A 78 5.31 19.22 3.74
N GLN A 79 6.56 19.02 4.17
CA GLN A 79 7.54 20.09 4.35
C GLN A 79 7.83 20.82 3.03
N ALA A 80 8.11 20.08 1.96
CA ALA A 80 8.38 20.67 0.64
C ALA A 80 7.20 21.50 0.11
N LEU A 81 5.95 21.06 0.37
CA LEU A 81 4.76 21.82 -0.01
C LEU A 81 4.63 23.14 0.79
N LEU A 82 4.98 23.14 2.07
CA LEU A 82 4.97 24.36 2.89
C LEU A 82 6.04 25.36 2.44
N GLU A 83 7.23 24.88 2.10
CA GLU A 83 8.32 25.70 1.56
C GLU A 83 7.91 26.34 0.22
N GLN A 84 7.29 25.57 -0.68
CA GLN A 84 6.75 26.08 -1.95
C GLN A 84 5.67 27.14 -1.75
N GLN A 85 4.83 27.02 -0.72
CA GLN A 85 3.83 28.04 -0.38
C GLN A 85 4.45 29.31 0.19
N GLN A 86 5.56 29.19 0.93
CA GLN A 86 6.28 30.34 1.49
C GLN A 86 7.05 31.10 0.40
N GLU A 87 7.67 30.40 -0.55
CA GLU A 87 8.38 31.02 -1.68
C GLU A 87 7.44 31.67 -2.72
N ALA A 88 6.20 31.18 -2.83
CA ALA A 88 5.20 31.70 -3.79
C ALA A 88 4.53 33.03 -3.37
N SER A 89 4.98 33.67 -2.28
CA SER A 89 4.46 34.97 -1.82
C SER A 89 5.56 36.05 -1.85
N PRO A 90 5.92 36.64 -3.01
CA PRO A 90 7.02 37.59 -3.10
C PRO A 90 6.67 39.06 -2.79
N ASP A 91 5.44 39.43 -2.43
CA ASP A 91 5.04 40.85 -2.30
C ASP A 91 4.38 41.23 -0.96
N VAL A 92 5.12 41.18 0.16
CA VAL A 92 4.72 41.90 1.40
C VAL A 92 5.85 42.80 1.96
N GLU A 93 7.07 42.77 1.40
CA GLU A 93 8.21 43.56 1.89
C GLU A 93 8.61 44.71 0.94
N MET A 94 7.66 45.52 0.48
CA MET A 94 7.95 46.85 -0.08
C MET A 94 6.77 47.81 0.20
N ALA A 95 6.57 48.17 1.46
CA ALA A 95 5.73 49.31 1.87
C ALA A 95 6.34 50.00 3.09
#